data_AF-A0A3D6BTA7-F1
#
_entry.id   AF-A0A3D6BTA7-F1
#
_cell.length_a   1.000
_cell.length_b   1.000
_cell.length_c   1.000
_cell.angle_alpha   90.00
_cell.angle_beta   90.00
_cell.angle_gamma   90.00
#
_symmetry.space_group_name_H-M   'P 1'
#
loop_
_entity.id
_entity.type
_entity.pdbx_description
1 polymer ?
#
loop_
_entity_poly.entity_id
_entity_poly.type
_entity_poly.pdbx_seq_one_letter_code
_entity_poly.pdbx_strand_id
1 'polypeptide(L)'
;SKMIQLAYPTDSSLIISNEAVKAVAAMFKKGIKYKRAGVVVTGLVPTNNHQLHLFLQENPKHKPLMNAIDKLNGKYGDHKLKLANQDLKRTWKMRQERLSPRYTTNINDILKVK
;
A
#
# COMPACT_ATOMS: atom_id res chain seq x y z
N SER A 1 -16.78 7.12 -2.21
CA SER A 1 -15.52 6.81 -2.92
C SER A 1 -15.10 8.05 -3.70
N LYS A 2 -13.81 8.22 -3.99
CA LYS A 2 -13.30 9.31 -4.84
C LYS A 2 -12.46 8.70 -5.94
N MET A 3 -12.70 9.11 -7.17
CA MET A 3 -11.93 8.70 -8.34
C MET A 3 -10.93 9.82 -8.65
N ILE A 4 -9.69 9.44 -8.94
CA ILE A 4 -8.65 10.36 -9.42
C ILE A 4 -8.22 9.84 -10.78
N GLN A 5 -8.22 10.73 -11.77
CA GLN A 5 -7.65 10.45 -13.07
C GLN A 5 -6.19 10.88 -13.07
N LEU A 6 -5.32 9.95 -13.44
CA LEU A 6 -3.91 10.24 -13.68
C LEU A 6 -3.76 10.83 -15.09
N ALA A 7 -2.86 11.79 -15.25
CA ALA A 7 -2.65 12.45 -16.54
C ALA A 7 -2.03 11.52 -17.59
N TYR A 8 -1.39 10.44 -17.17
CA TYR A 8 -0.80 9.42 -18.04
C TYR A 8 -0.91 8.05 -17.36
N PRO A 9 -0.93 6.95 -18.13
CA PRO A 9 -0.81 5.61 -17.56
C PRO A 9 0.58 5.46 -16.92
N THR A 10 0.62 4.98 -15.67
CA THR A 10 1.87 4.79 -14.92
C THR A 10 1.85 3.46 -14.16
N ASP A 11 3.01 2.82 -14.08
CA ASP A 11 3.28 1.63 -13.28
C ASP A 11 4.08 1.97 -11.99
N SER A 12 4.32 3.25 -11.73
CA SER A 12 5.08 3.67 -10.55
C SER A 12 4.25 3.65 -9.28
N SER A 13 4.60 2.73 -8.39
CA SER A 13 4.02 2.61 -7.05
C SER A 13 4.11 3.90 -6.21
N LEU A 14 5.13 4.73 -6.47
CA LEU A 14 5.35 6.01 -5.78
C LEU A 14 4.26 7.03 -6.14
N ILE A 15 3.96 7.18 -7.43
CA ILE A 15 2.95 8.13 -7.92
C ILE A 15 1.57 7.70 -7.45
N ILE A 16 1.24 6.41 -7.63
CA ILE A 16 -0.03 5.83 -7.23
C ILE A 16 -0.25 5.99 -5.72
N SER A 17 0.77 5.71 -4.90
CA SER A 17 0.68 5.86 -3.44
C SER A 17 0.48 7.31 -3.04
N ASN A 18 1.16 8.27 -3.69
CA ASN A 18 1.04 9.69 -3.35
C ASN A 18 -0.37 10.21 -3.67
N GLU A 19 -0.88 9.91 -4.87
CA GLU A 19 -2.23 10.32 -5.26
C GLU A 19 -3.31 9.64 -4.42
N ALA A 20 -3.13 8.37 -4.04
CA ALA A 20 -4.04 7.69 -3.11
C ALA A 20 -4.09 8.37 -1.74
N VAL A 21 -2.94 8.76 -1.18
CA VAL A 21 -2.88 9.49 0.11
C VAL A 21 -3.56 10.84 0.01
N LYS A 22 -3.34 11.60 -1.08
CA LYS A 22 -4.05 12.86 -1.34
C LYS A 22 -5.56 12.66 -1.45
N ALA A 23 -6.00 11.58 -2.12
CA ALA A 23 -7.41 11.22 -2.22
C ALA A 23 -8.04 11.03 -0.85
N VAL A 24 -7.39 10.23 -0.01
CA VAL A 24 -7.86 9.89 1.33
C VAL A 24 -7.86 11.13 2.21
N ALA A 25 -6.82 11.97 2.16
CA ALA A 25 -6.75 13.22 2.92
C ALA A 25 -7.95 14.14 2.59
N ALA A 26 -8.33 14.24 1.32
CA ALA A 26 -9.49 15.04 0.91
C ALA A 26 -10.85 14.43 1.32
N MET A 27 -10.92 13.11 1.52
CA MET A 27 -12.15 12.41 1.93
C MET A 27 -12.27 12.25 3.44
N PHE A 28 -11.17 12.42 4.18
CA PHE A 28 -11.09 12.14 5.59
C PHE A 28 -11.94 13.14 6.38
N LYS A 29 -12.85 12.62 7.21
CA LYS A 29 -13.68 13.41 8.11
C LYS A 29 -13.30 13.11 9.56
N LYS A 30 -12.95 14.15 10.31
CA LYS A 30 -12.64 14.06 11.74
C LYS A 30 -13.87 13.54 12.50
N GLY A 31 -13.65 12.59 13.41
CA GLY A 31 -14.71 12.00 14.25
C GLY A 31 -15.35 10.72 13.68
N ILE A 32 -15.07 10.36 12.43
CA ILE A 32 -15.56 9.11 11.83
C ILE A 32 -14.52 8.01 12.01
N LYS A 33 -14.95 6.84 12.50
CA LYS A 33 -14.10 5.65 12.58
C LYS A 33 -14.14 4.88 11.26
N TYR A 34 -13.00 4.80 10.59
CA TYR A 34 -12.84 4.04 9.35
C TYR A 34 -12.31 2.63 9.65
N LYS A 35 -12.95 1.59 9.09
CA LYS A 35 -12.58 0.19 9.33
C LYS A 35 -11.59 -0.37 8.29
N ARG A 36 -11.75 0.03 7.02
CA ARG A 36 -10.94 -0.46 5.90
C ARG A 36 -10.85 0.63 4.83
N ALA A 37 -9.69 0.71 4.19
CA ALA A 37 -9.49 1.45 2.95
C ALA A 37 -8.95 0.48 1.89
N GLY A 38 -9.25 0.76 0.63
CA GLY A 38 -8.75 0.01 -0.52
C GLY A 38 -8.57 0.94 -1.70
N VAL A 39 -7.58 0.65 -2.53
CA VAL A 39 -7.31 1.37 -3.79
C VAL A 39 -7.63 0.41 -4.92
N VAL A 40 -8.38 0.88 -5.92
CA VAL A 40 -8.71 0.13 -7.12
C VAL A 40 -8.13 0.88 -8.30
N VAL A 41 -7.25 0.21 -9.05
CA VAL A 41 -6.70 0.73 -10.30
C VAL A 41 -7.59 0.26 -11.44
N THR A 42 -7.93 1.18 -12.35
CA THR A 42 -8.81 0.90 -13.50
C THR A 42 -8.18 1.50 -14.76
N GLY A 43 -8.59 1.03 -15.94
CA GLY A 43 -8.05 1.50 -17.21
C GLY A 43 -6.61 1.02 -17.46
N LEU A 44 -6.36 -0.26 -17.27
CA LEU A 44 -5.04 -0.87 -17.53
C LEU A 44 -4.75 -0.83 -19.04
N VAL A 45 -3.55 -0.37 -19.39
CA VAL A 45 -3.08 -0.26 -20.78
C VAL A 45 -1.76 -1.02 -20.90
N PRO A 46 -1.52 -1.77 -22.00
CA PRO A 46 -0.24 -2.43 -22.22
C PRO A 46 0.92 -1.42 -22.29
N THR A 47 2.02 -1.71 -21.60
CA THR A 47 3.20 -0.83 -21.52
C THR A 47 3.78 -0.49 -22.89
N ASN A 48 3.69 -1.41 -23.85
CA ASN A 48 4.25 -1.24 -25.20
C ASN A 48 3.37 -0.42 -26.14
N ASN A 49 2.09 -0.19 -25.79
CA ASN A 49 1.15 0.46 -26.69
C ASN A 49 0.22 1.38 -25.91
N HIS A 50 0.75 2.54 -25.49
CA HIS A 50 0.00 3.58 -24.82
C HIS A 50 0.26 4.94 -25.47
N GLN A 51 -0.75 5.81 -25.39
CA GLN A 51 -0.66 7.18 -25.91
C GLN A 51 0.34 7.98 -25.07
N LEU A 52 1.32 8.58 -25.74
CA LEU A 52 2.26 9.50 -25.10
C LEU A 52 1.62 10.89 -24.97
N HIS A 53 1.88 11.55 -23.86
CA HIS A 53 1.51 12.94 -23.65
C HIS A 53 2.66 13.86 -24.09
N LEU A 54 2.32 14.95 -24.80
CA LEU A 54 3.31 15.90 -25.32
C LEU A 54 3.98 16.74 -24.22
N PHE A 55 3.26 17.02 -23.14
CA PHE A 55 3.69 17.97 -22.09
C PHE A 55 3.94 17.33 -20.73
N LEU A 56 3.23 16.24 -20.44
CA LEU A 56 3.31 15.54 -19.15
C LEU A 56 3.94 14.19 -19.40
N GLN A 57 5.12 13.97 -18.83
CA GLN A 57 5.82 12.71 -18.92
C GLN A 57 6.12 12.19 -17.53
N GLU A 58 6.07 10.87 -17.38
CA GLU A 58 6.61 10.23 -16.19
C GLU A 58 8.12 10.48 -16.10
N ASN A 59 8.62 10.60 -14.87
CA ASN A 59 10.06 10.66 -14.64
C ASN A 59 10.73 9.38 -15.19
N PRO A 60 11.66 9.48 -16.16
CA PRO A 60 12.27 8.31 -16.80
C PRO A 60 13.04 7.42 -15.81
N LYS A 61 13.39 7.93 -14.63
CA LYS A 61 14.04 7.17 -13.55
C LYS A 61 13.12 6.17 -12.86
N HIS A 62 11.80 6.33 -12.95
CA HIS A 62 10.86 5.45 -12.27
C HIS A 62 10.83 4.05 -12.89
N LYS A 63 10.89 3.94 -14.21
CA LYS A 63 10.87 2.64 -14.91
C LYS A 63 12.02 1.70 -14.50
N PRO A 64 13.30 2.09 -14.51
CA PRO A 64 14.38 1.22 -14.03
C PRO A 64 14.28 0.95 -12.53
N LEU A 65 13.79 1.91 -11.74
CA LEU A 65 13.57 1.73 -10.31
C LEU A 65 12.50 0.67 -10.02
N MET A 66 11.32 0.76 -10.65
CA MET A 66 10.24 -0.22 -10.46
C MET A 66 10.68 -1.62 -10.91
N ASN A 67 11.38 -1.73 -12.04
CA ASN A 67 11.98 -2.99 -12.47
C ASN A 67 12.95 -3.58 -11.45
N ALA A 68 13.76 -2.75 -10.79
CA ALA A 68 14.68 -3.22 -9.74
C ALA A 68 13.91 -3.68 -8.49
N ILE A 69 12.88 -2.93 -8.10
CA ILE A 69 11.99 -3.27 -6.99
C ILE A 69 11.30 -4.62 -7.25
N ASP A 70 10.74 -4.83 -8.44
CA ASP A 70 10.04 -6.06 -8.79
C ASP A 70 10.96 -7.27 -8.80
N LYS A 71 12.21 -7.11 -9.30
CA LYS A 71 13.23 -8.15 -9.20
C LYS A 71 13.55 -8.53 -7.75
N LEU A 72 13.63 -7.54 -6.86
CA LEU A 72 13.89 -7.78 -5.43
C LEU A 72 12.69 -8.48 -4.78
N ASN A 73 11.47 -8.05 -5.07
CA ASN A 73 10.25 -8.68 -4.56
C ASN A 73 10.17 -10.15 -5.02
N GLY A 74 10.47 -10.44 -6.29
CA GLY A 74 10.51 -11.81 -6.80
C GLY A 74 11.56 -12.70 -6.13
N LYS A 75 12.70 -12.13 -5.72
CA LYS A 75 13.79 -12.89 -5.07
C LYS A 75 13.60 -13.10 -3.58
N TYR A 76 13.13 -12.07 -2.86
CA TYR A 76 13.10 -12.05 -1.39
C TYR A 76 11.69 -12.23 -0.81
N GLY A 77 10.68 -12.32 -1.67
CA GLY A 77 9.28 -12.39 -1.32
C GLY A 77 8.66 -11.01 -1.07
N ASP A 78 7.33 -10.98 -1.09
CA ASP A 78 6.57 -9.76 -0.89
C ASP A 78 6.83 -9.15 0.50
N HIS A 79 6.74 -7.82 0.60
CA HIS A 79 6.84 -7.02 1.83
C HIS A 79 8.23 -6.87 2.46
N LYS A 80 9.30 -7.37 1.81
CA LYS A 80 10.69 -7.07 2.23
C LYS A 80 11.10 -5.65 1.88
N LEU A 81 10.69 -5.17 0.70
CA LEU A 81 10.80 -3.78 0.33
C LEU A 81 9.49 -3.06 0.64
N LYS A 82 9.57 -1.88 1.24
CA LYS A 82 8.43 -1.03 1.56
C LYS A 82 8.70 0.41 1.16
N LEU A 83 7.64 1.12 0.81
CA LEU A 83 7.72 2.57 0.64
C LEU A 83 7.89 3.24 2.01
N ALA A 84 8.59 4.36 2.08
CA ALA A 84 8.87 5.06 3.35
C ALA A 84 7.61 5.46 4.13
N ASN A 85 6.50 5.73 3.43
CA ASN A 85 5.21 6.05 4.03
C ASN A 85 4.43 4.82 4.55
N GLN A 86 4.96 3.61 4.36
CA GLN A 86 4.34 2.37 4.88
C GLN A 86 4.88 2.04 6.27
N ASP A 87 4.07 1.35 7.08
CA ASP A 87 4.47 0.88 8.41
C ASP A 87 5.59 -0.17 8.29
N LEU A 88 6.81 0.20 8.70
CA LEU A 88 7.98 -0.67 8.68
C LEU A 88 7.82 -1.87 9.62
N LYS A 89 7.18 -1.68 10.78
CA LYS A 89 7.08 -2.70 11.83
C LYS A 89 6.05 -3.78 11.52
N ARG A 90 5.09 -3.49 10.64
CA ARG A 90 3.88 -4.29 10.49
C ARG A 90 3.77 -4.83 9.07
N THR A 91 4.01 -6.12 8.93
CA THR A 91 4.05 -6.81 7.62
C THR A 91 2.74 -7.55 7.35
N TRP A 92 2.19 -8.20 8.38
CA TRP A 92 0.85 -8.79 8.36
C TRP A 92 0.31 -8.75 9.79
N LYS A 93 -0.93 -8.29 10.00
CA LYS A 93 -1.62 -8.48 11.28
C LYS A 93 -2.90 -9.25 11.05
N MET A 94 -2.94 -10.48 11.54
CA MET A 94 -4.20 -11.21 11.65
C MET A 94 -5.16 -10.42 12.54
N ARG A 95 -6.44 -10.39 12.18
CA ARG A 95 -7.48 -9.73 12.96
C ARG A 95 -7.85 -10.62 14.16
N GLN A 96 -7.07 -10.51 15.23
CA GLN A 96 -7.21 -11.27 16.47
C GLN A 96 -8.05 -10.52 17.53
N GLU A 97 -9.20 -9.95 17.13
CA GLU A 97 -10.07 -9.19 18.04
C GLU A 97 -10.76 -10.04 19.11
N ARG A 98 -10.78 -11.37 18.93
CA ARG A 98 -11.40 -12.36 19.83
C ARG A 98 -10.44 -13.46 20.26
N LEU A 99 -9.14 -13.17 20.35
CA LEU A 99 -8.15 -14.14 20.80
C LEU A 99 -8.28 -14.34 22.32
N SER A 100 -8.53 -15.56 22.77
CA SER A 100 -8.47 -15.89 24.19
C SER A 100 -7.02 -15.80 24.70
N PRO A 101 -6.80 -15.47 25.99
CA PRO A 101 -5.46 -15.48 26.57
C PRO A 101 -4.80 -16.86 26.43
N ARG A 102 -3.49 -16.88 26.21
CA ARG A 102 -2.74 -18.12 25.95
C ARG A 102 -2.21 -18.72 27.25
N TYR A 103 -3.13 -19.15 28.12
CA TYR A 103 -2.82 -19.59 29.50
C TYR A 103 -1.73 -20.67 29.60
N THR A 104 -1.60 -21.53 28.59
CA THR A 104 -0.65 -22.65 28.60
C THR A 104 0.64 -22.39 27.83
N THR A 105 0.67 -21.40 26.92
CA THR A 105 1.82 -21.19 26.02
C THR A 105 2.50 -19.82 26.20
N ASN A 106 1.96 -18.94 27.05
CA ASN A 106 2.55 -17.64 27.34
C ASN A 106 2.41 -17.32 28.84
N ILE A 107 3.55 -17.28 29.54
CA ILE A 107 3.60 -17.04 30.99
C ILE A 107 2.97 -15.69 31.38
N ASN A 108 2.98 -14.71 30.47
CA ASN A 108 2.43 -13.37 30.71
C ASN A 108 0.90 -13.33 30.64
N ASP A 109 0.26 -14.34 30.04
CA ASP A 109 -1.20 -14.42 29.89
C ASP A 109 -1.86 -15.26 30.99
N ILE A 110 -1.09 -15.69 32.01
CA ILE A 110 -1.57 -16.50 33.13
C ILE A 110 -2.39 -15.65 34.10
N LEU A 111 -3.47 -16.22 34.64
CA LEU A 111 -4.33 -15.62 35.65
C LEU A 111 -3.52 -15.32 36.92
N LYS A 112 -3.33 -14.04 37.24
CA LYS A 112 -2.77 -13.61 38.53
C LYS A 112 -3.89 -13.53 39.55
N VAL A 113 -3.82 -14.38 40.58
CA VAL A 113 -4.68 -14.31 41.76
C VAL A 113 -4.15 -13.19 42.67
N LYS A 114 -5.05 -12.33 43.15
CA LYS A 114 -4.74 -11.24 44.10
C LYS A 114 -4.61 -11.79 45.52
#